data_AF-A0A6N6P8U8-F1
#
_entry.id   AF-A0A6N6P8U8-F1
#
_cell.length_a   1.000
_cell.length_b   1.000
_cell.length_c   1.000
_cell.angle_alpha   90.00
_cell.angle_beta   90.00
_cell.angle_gamma   90.00
#
_symmetry.space_group_name_H-M   'P 1'
#
loop_
_entity.id
_entity.type
_entity.pdbx_description
1 polymer ?
#
loop_
_entity_poly.entity_id
_entity_poly.type
_entity_poly.pdbx_seq_one_letter_code
_entity_poly.pdbx_strand_id
1 'polypeptide(L)'
;MVDTALSSLAQNLDGPDWPIKGKDETPSVYIDLTFAEVLELLQIKGQSPERIDQLAGLLRETLAFDSPFGDMVAQTEVAAARDNPLLKNLAKLGIPENFPITLTALEPSTLEFCKLEQLATLGEFAVFAQGMAQNVIVGGDFRKLLNALSHVDEAAVAEVMPFRRGQKGLHLVEAMAQAVWAPDAAVRAEVATTWFRDELAAMEKDLAGGGSYARHFVVLGDAALEKRAADLLRPHLRVGPAKEAVAPGEKKKSGFFGWLFKQ
;
A
#
# COMPACT_ATOMS: atom_id res chain seq x y z
N MET A 1 27.78 9.16 28.87
CA MET A 1 27.71 10.49 29.57
C MET A 1 26.59 10.60 30.63
N VAL A 2 25.90 9.50 30.91
CA VAL A 2 24.67 9.44 31.72
C VAL A 2 24.82 9.83 33.19
N ASP A 3 26.05 9.79 33.73
CA ASP A 3 26.37 10.13 35.12
C ASP A 3 27.00 11.53 35.27
N THR A 4 27.05 12.31 34.19
CA THR A 4 27.48 13.71 34.25
C THR A 4 26.33 14.57 34.76
N ALA A 5 26.61 15.48 35.70
CA ALA A 5 25.58 16.36 36.25
C ALA A 5 24.91 17.19 35.15
N LEU A 6 23.57 17.30 35.19
CA LEU A 6 22.76 18.07 34.23
C LEU A 6 23.18 19.54 34.16
N SER A 7 23.67 20.11 35.26
CA SER A 7 24.21 21.48 35.30
C SER A 7 25.48 21.64 34.46
N SER A 8 26.38 20.66 34.48
CA SER A 8 27.57 20.65 33.62
C SER A 8 27.21 20.39 32.16
N LEU A 9 26.23 19.53 31.90
CA LEU A 9 25.74 19.28 30.55
C LEU A 9 25.08 20.52 29.95
N ALA A 10 24.25 21.23 30.72
CA ALA A 10 23.62 22.47 30.28
C ALA A 10 24.65 23.55 29.90
N GLN A 11 25.74 23.66 30.66
CA GLN A 11 26.85 24.57 30.34
C GLN A 11 27.61 24.17 29.08
N ASN A 12 27.83 22.87 28.86
CA ASN A 12 28.50 22.38 27.66
C ASN A 12 27.68 22.58 26.37
N LEU A 13 26.36 22.69 26.49
CA LEU A 13 25.42 22.86 25.38
C LEU A 13 25.07 24.34 25.11
N ASP A 14 25.76 25.28 25.76
CA ASP A 14 25.48 26.73 25.69
C ASP A 14 24.00 27.09 25.98
N GLY A 15 23.28 26.21 26.70
CA GLY A 15 21.87 26.34 27.02
C GLY A 15 21.63 27.14 28.32
N PRO A 16 20.35 27.38 28.68
CA PRO A 16 20.02 27.97 29.97
C PRO A 16 20.52 27.07 31.12
N ASP A 17 21.05 27.69 32.18
CA ASP A 17 21.54 26.96 33.36
C ASP A 17 20.46 26.01 33.92
N TRP A 18 20.88 24.77 34.24
CA TRP A 18 20.02 23.84 34.98
C TRP A 18 19.89 24.31 36.44
N PRO A 19 18.67 24.50 36.96
CA PRO A 19 18.45 25.15 38.26
C PRO A 19 18.89 24.31 39.46
N ILE A 20 19.02 22.99 39.30
CA ILE A 20 19.37 22.08 40.38
C ILE A 20 20.87 21.76 40.31
N LYS A 21 21.64 22.27 41.28
CA LYS A 21 23.11 22.15 41.33
C LYS A 21 23.59 20.97 42.18
N GLY A 22 22.99 19.80 41.98
CA GLY A 22 23.37 18.55 42.64
C GLY A 22 24.36 17.74 41.79
N LYS A 23 25.30 17.03 42.43
CA LYS A 23 26.15 16.06 41.73
C LYS A 23 25.39 14.78 41.37
N ASP A 24 24.36 14.45 42.14
CA ASP A 24 23.46 13.32 41.92
C ASP A 24 22.33 13.65 40.93
N GLU A 25 22.34 14.88 40.39
CA GLU A 25 21.36 15.36 39.43
C GLU A 25 21.83 15.04 38.02
N THR A 26 21.72 13.76 37.64
CA THR A 26 22.24 13.19 36.39
C THR A 26 21.11 12.74 35.46
N PRO A 27 21.37 12.61 34.14
CA PRO A 27 20.44 12.01 33.19
C PRO A 27 19.83 10.67 33.63
N SER A 28 20.61 9.81 34.29
CA SER A 28 20.17 8.50 34.79
C SER A 28 19.01 8.55 35.78
N VAL A 29 18.79 9.68 36.47
CA VAL A 29 17.65 9.87 37.38
C VAL A 29 16.31 9.97 36.62
N TYR A 30 16.35 10.39 35.35
CA TYR A 30 15.16 10.78 34.60
C TYR A 30 14.84 9.88 33.41
N ILE A 31 15.81 9.13 32.88
CA ILE A 31 15.66 8.35 31.65
C ILE A 31 14.62 7.22 31.77
N ASP A 32 14.49 6.60 32.94
CA ASP A 32 13.57 5.48 33.16
C ASP A 32 12.18 5.92 33.67
N LEU A 33 11.99 7.23 33.89
CA LEU A 33 10.74 7.78 34.41
C LEU A 33 9.76 8.11 33.28
N THR A 34 8.48 7.87 33.52
CA THR A 34 7.41 8.33 32.65
C THR A 34 7.24 9.85 32.74
N PHE A 35 6.61 10.46 31.74
CA PHE A 35 6.36 11.90 31.71
C PHE A 35 5.66 12.42 32.98
N ALA A 36 4.69 11.66 33.50
CA ALA A 36 3.98 12.02 34.73
C ALA A 36 4.91 11.99 35.95
N GLU A 37 5.74 10.96 36.08
CA GLU A 37 6.69 10.80 37.18
C GLU A 37 7.79 11.88 37.15
N VAL A 38 8.25 12.27 35.96
CA VAL A 38 9.21 13.38 35.81
C VAL A 38 8.60 14.70 36.27
N LEU A 39 7.35 14.99 35.90
CA LEU A 39 6.66 16.20 36.35
C LEU A 39 6.47 16.23 37.86
N GLU A 40 6.07 15.11 38.46
CA GLU A 40 5.95 14.98 39.91
C GLU A 40 7.31 15.18 40.60
N LEU A 41 8.37 14.57 40.08
CA LEU A 41 9.71 14.71 40.62
C LEU A 41 10.23 16.15 40.53
N LEU A 42 9.97 16.84 39.41
CA LEU A 42 10.29 18.26 39.24
C LEU A 42 9.51 19.14 40.22
N GLN A 43 8.22 18.87 40.44
CA GLN A 43 7.40 19.58 41.42
C GLN A 43 7.90 19.35 42.86
N ILE A 44 8.27 18.12 43.22
CA ILE A 44 8.88 17.78 44.52
C ILE A 44 10.19 18.55 44.72
N LYS A 45 10.97 18.73 43.65
CA LYS A 45 12.21 19.53 43.62
C LYS A 45 11.97 21.05 43.49
N GLY A 46 10.71 21.50 43.59
CA GLY A 46 10.34 22.91 43.55
C GLY A 46 10.47 23.58 42.18
N GLN A 47 10.47 22.81 41.09
CA GLN A 47 10.58 23.29 39.72
C GLN A 47 9.22 23.38 39.02
N SER A 48 9.11 24.32 38.09
CA SER A 48 7.92 24.46 37.23
C SER A 48 7.82 23.28 36.26
N PRO A 49 6.60 22.76 35.99
CA PRO A 49 6.33 21.77 34.95
C PRO A 49 6.89 22.15 33.57
N GLU A 50 6.95 23.44 33.26
CA GLU A 50 7.45 23.97 31.98
C GLU A 50 8.94 23.67 31.74
N ARG A 51 9.70 23.30 32.78
CA ARG A 51 11.12 22.94 32.66
C ARG A 51 11.35 21.55 32.08
N ILE A 52 10.30 20.74 31.91
CA ILE A 52 10.42 19.41 31.31
C ILE A 52 10.97 19.48 29.88
N ASP A 53 10.66 20.56 29.14
CA ASP A 53 11.17 20.77 27.78
C ASP A 53 12.69 21.01 27.80
N GLN A 54 13.19 21.77 28.77
CA GLN A 54 14.63 21.99 28.97
C GLN A 54 15.32 20.67 29.33
N LEU A 55 14.73 19.86 30.22
CA LEU A 55 15.25 18.55 30.60
C LEU A 55 15.28 17.59 29.40
N ALA A 56 14.19 17.51 28.64
CA ALA A 56 14.08 16.66 27.46
C ALA A 56 15.11 17.04 26.39
N GLY A 57 15.37 18.35 26.21
CA GLY A 57 16.44 18.85 25.35
C GLY A 57 17.82 18.35 25.78
N LEU A 58 18.19 18.53 27.05
CA LEU A 58 19.47 18.06 27.59
C LEU A 58 19.64 16.54 27.45
N LEU A 59 18.59 15.77 27.75
CA LEU A 59 18.62 14.30 27.65
C LEU A 59 18.78 13.84 26.20
N ARG A 60 18.05 14.46 25.27
CA ARG A 60 18.12 14.15 23.84
C ARG A 60 19.50 14.44 23.26
N GLU A 61 20.07 15.59 23.59
CA GLU A 61 21.42 15.96 23.12
C GLU A 61 22.49 15.06 23.74
N THR A 62 22.36 14.72 25.03
CA THR A 62 23.26 13.76 25.69
C THR A 62 23.17 12.36 25.05
N LEU A 63 21.97 11.93 24.67
CA LEU A 63 21.77 10.66 23.95
C LEU A 63 22.38 10.70 22.53
N ALA A 64 22.29 11.85 21.84
CA ALA A 64 22.91 12.05 20.53
C ALA A 64 24.45 12.01 20.61
N PHE A 65 25.04 12.48 21.71
CA PHE A 65 26.49 12.37 21.96
C PHE A 65 26.96 10.94 22.29
N ASP A 66 26.15 10.13 22.98
CA ASP A 66 26.46 8.71 23.25
C ASP A 66 26.19 7.80 22.02
N SER A 67 25.35 8.24 21.08
CA SER A 67 25.09 7.55 19.81
C SER A 67 25.31 8.46 18.60
N PRO A 68 26.56 8.87 18.31
CA PRO A 68 26.90 9.79 17.22
C PRO A 68 26.57 9.22 15.82
N PHE A 69 26.14 7.95 15.75
CA PHE A 69 25.73 7.26 14.54
C PHE A 69 24.22 7.04 14.45
N GLY A 70 23.41 7.39 15.46
CA GLY A 70 21.96 7.17 15.43
C GLY A 70 21.27 7.85 14.24
N ASP A 71 21.61 9.13 14.01
CA ASP A 71 21.13 9.88 12.84
C ASP A 71 21.70 9.34 11.52
N MET A 72 22.93 8.80 11.55
CA MET A 72 23.56 8.21 10.37
C MET A 72 22.90 6.88 9.99
N VAL A 73 22.53 6.04 10.96
CA VAL A 73 21.80 4.78 10.73
C VAL A 73 20.41 5.05 10.17
N ALA A 74 19.66 6.00 10.75
CA ALA A 74 18.35 6.39 10.22
C ALA A 74 18.44 6.93 8.78
N GLN A 75 19.48 7.75 8.49
CA GLN A 75 19.73 8.20 7.11
C GLN A 75 20.15 7.04 6.19
N THR A 76 20.87 6.04 6.70
CA THR A 76 21.30 4.87 5.91
C THR A 76 20.12 3.97 5.57
N GLU A 77 19.18 3.76 6.49
CA GLU A 77 17.95 2.99 6.23
C GLU A 77 17.04 3.71 5.21
N VAL A 78 16.87 5.02 5.35
CA VAL A 78 16.13 5.85 4.39
C VAL A 78 16.82 5.88 3.02
N ALA A 79 18.15 5.91 2.99
CA ALA A 79 18.92 5.83 1.74
C ALA A 79 18.83 4.43 1.10
N ALA A 80 18.91 3.36 1.89
CA ALA A 80 18.79 1.98 1.43
C ALA A 80 17.39 1.68 0.86
N ALA A 81 16.34 2.22 1.47
CA ALA A 81 14.97 2.16 0.95
C ALA A 81 14.84 2.93 -0.38
N ARG A 82 15.49 4.10 -0.51
CA ARG A 82 15.53 4.86 -1.77
C ARG A 82 16.32 4.17 -2.89
N ASP A 83 17.27 3.32 -2.55
CA ASP A 83 18.11 2.64 -3.54
C ASP A 83 17.58 1.26 -3.96
N ASN A 84 16.40 0.86 -3.49
CA ASN A 84 15.78 -0.40 -3.85
C ASN A 84 15.51 -0.51 -5.37
N PRO A 85 16.20 -1.42 -6.10
CA PRO A 85 16.00 -1.59 -7.53
C PRO A 85 14.59 -2.01 -7.92
N LEU A 86 13.89 -2.77 -7.05
CA LEU A 86 12.52 -3.20 -7.28
C LEU A 86 11.55 -2.01 -7.25
N LEU A 87 11.68 -1.11 -6.28
CA LEU A 87 10.84 0.11 -6.21
C LEU A 87 11.04 0.98 -7.46
N LYS A 88 12.30 1.14 -7.91
CA LYS A 88 12.60 1.85 -9.16
C LYS A 88 11.95 1.18 -10.37
N ASN A 89 11.91 -0.16 -10.42
CA ASN A 89 11.28 -0.89 -11.50
C ASN A 89 9.74 -0.82 -11.46
N LEU A 90 9.13 -0.87 -10.27
CA LEU A 90 7.69 -0.62 -10.09
C LEU A 90 7.32 0.76 -10.65
N ALA A 91 8.09 1.80 -10.30
CA ALA A 91 7.88 3.15 -10.83
C ALA A 91 8.03 3.22 -12.36
N LYS A 92 8.98 2.49 -12.97
CA LYS A 92 9.12 2.43 -14.45
C LYS A 92 7.89 1.83 -15.12
N LEU A 93 7.35 0.76 -14.55
CA LEU A 93 6.14 0.08 -14.99
C LEU A 93 4.86 0.88 -14.68
N GLY A 94 4.96 1.95 -13.89
CA GLY A 94 3.81 2.73 -13.43
C GLY A 94 2.98 2.01 -12.35
N ILE A 95 3.54 0.98 -11.73
CA ILE A 95 2.88 0.20 -10.69
C ILE A 95 3.04 0.93 -9.36
N PRO A 96 1.95 1.25 -8.66
CA PRO A 96 2.03 1.99 -7.41
C PRO A 96 2.49 1.09 -6.26
N GLU A 97 3.38 1.60 -5.41
CA GLU A 97 3.98 0.85 -4.29
C GLU A 97 2.93 0.43 -3.25
N ASN A 98 1.90 1.25 -3.06
CA ASN A 98 0.81 0.97 -2.13
C ASN A 98 -0.20 -0.06 -2.67
N PHE A 99 0.02 -0.64 -3.85
CA PHE A 99 -0.85 -1.67 -4.41
C PHE A 99 -0.94 -2.87 -3.45
N PRO A 100 -2.16 -3.30 -3.07
CA PRO A 100 -2.32 -4.37 -2.09
C PRO A 100 -1.91 -5.73 -2.66
N ILE A 101 -1.11 -6.47 -1.89
CA ILE A 101 -0.60 -7.79 -2.29
C ILE A 101 -1.75 -8.79 -2.49
N THR A 102 -2.87 -8.60 -1.79
CA THR A 102 -4.07 -9.45 -1.87
C THR A 102 -4.77 -9.39 -3.22
N LEU A 103 -4.56 -8.33 -4.00
CA LEU A 103 -5.09 -8.19 -5.37
C LEU A 103 -4.18 -8.80 -6.43
N THR A 104 -3.05 -9.40 -6.04
CA THR A 104 -2.21 -10.17 -6.96
C THR A 104 -2.81 -11.57 -7.18
N ALA A 105 -2.40 -12.22 -8.28
CA ALA A 105 -2.75 -13.60 -8.59
C ALA A 105 -1.80 -14.62 -7.95
N LEU A 106 -1.20 -14.27 -6.80
CA LEU A 106 -0.41 -15.20 -5.99
C LEU A 106 -1.30 -16.30 -5.39
N GLU A 107 -0.67 -17.46 -5.16
CA GLU A 107 -1.32 -18.61 -4.54
C GLU A 107 -1.72 -18.28 -3.09
N PRO A 108 -2.78 -18.93 -2.56
CA PRO A 108 -3.25 -18.67 -1.20
C PRO A 108 -2.18 -18.87 -0.12
N SER A 109 -1.32 -19.87 -0.29
CA SER A 109 -0.19 -20.15 0.60
C SER A 109 0.83 -19.00 0.64
N THR A 110 1.11 -18.40 -0.51
CA THR A 110 2.03 -17.28 -0.63
C THR A 110 1.41 -16.00 -0.08
N LEU A 111 0.11 -15.78 -0.29
CA LEU A 111 -0.61 -14.67 0.34
C LEU A 111 -0.65 -14.80 1.88
N GLU A 112 -0.78 -16.02 2.40
CA GLU A 112 -0.71 -16.29 3.83
C GLU A 112 0.69 -16.01 4.39
N PHE A 113 1.74 -16.43 3.67
CA PHE A 113 3.12 -16.07 4.01
C PHE A 113 3.30 -14.54 4.05
N CYS A 114 2.87 -13.82 3.01
CA CYS A 114 2.92 -12.36 2.99
C CYS A 114 2.17 -11.75 4.18
N LYS A 115 1.02 -12.31 4.58
CA LYS A 115 0.26 -11.84 5.75
C LYS A 115 1.00 -12.07 7.07
N LEU A 116 1.65 -13.22 7.23
CA LEU A 116 2.43 -13.55 8.43
C LEU A 116 3.64 -12.62 8.59
N GLU A 117 4.29 -12.29 7.47
CA GLU A 117 5.41 -11.35 7.40
C GLU A 117 4.99 -9.88 7.37
N GLN A 118 3.69 -9.58 7.56
CA GLN A 118 3.11 -8.22 7.54
C GLN A 118 3.35 -7.45 6.22
N LEU A 119 3.44 -8.17 5.10
CA LEU A 119 3.55 -7.62 3.75
C LEU A 119 2.15 -7.37 3.18
N ALA A 120 1.60 -6.18 3.40
CA ALA A 120 0.29 -5.79 2.90
C ALA A 120 0.37 -5.17 1.49
N THR A 121 1.49 -4.54 1.15
CA THR A 121 1.68 -3.76 -0.10
C THR A 121 2.87 -4.24 -0.93
N LEU A 122 2.90 -3.88 -2.23
CA LEU A 122 4.04 -4.15 -3.10
C LEU A 122 5.32 -3.42 -2.66
N GLY A 123 5.20 -2.25 -2.03
CA GLY A 123 6.32 -1.51 -1.48
C GLY A 123 6.98 -2.26 -0.32
N GLU A 124 6.18 -2.74 0.63
CA GLU A 124 6.65 -3.59 1.72
C GLU A 124 7.27 -4.89 1.20
N PHE A 125 6.63 -5.53 0.21
CA PHE A 125 7.19 -6.70 -0.48
C PHE A 125 8.56 -6.40 -1.10
N ALA A 126 8.73 -5.27 -1.79
CA ALA A 126 9.98 -4.91 -2.44
C ALA A 126 11.10 -4.66 -1.41
N VAL A 127 10.79 -4.00 -0.29
CA VAL A 127 11.74 -3.77 0.81
C VAL A 127 12.12 -5.09 1.47
N PHE A 128 11.14 -5.95 1.75
CA PHE A 128 11.36 -7.29 2.31
C PHE A 128 12.26 -8.13 1.39
N ALA A 129 11.97 -8.15 0.09
CA ALA A 129 12.72 -8.92 -0.89
C ALA A 129 14.19 -8.47 -1.01
N GLN A 130 14.50 -7.18 -0.79
CA GLN A 130 15.86 -6.66 -0.78
C GLN A 130 16.67 -7.16 0.44
N GLY A 131 16.02 -7.29 1.59
CA GLY A 131 16.63 -7.80 2.83
C GLY A 131 16.65 -9.33 2.92
N MET A 132 16.06 -10.03 1.95
CA MET A 132 15.86 -11.47 2.03
C MET A 132 17.20 -12.22 1.89
N ALA A 133 17.63 -12.89 2.96
CA ALA A 133 18.76 -13.80 2.92
C ALA A 133 18.45 -15.01 2.03
N GLN A 134 19.46 -15.61 1.39
CA GLN A 134 19.30 -16.77 0.50
C GLN A 134 18.65 -18.01 1.16
N ASN A 135 18.45 -18.01 2.48
CA ASN A 135 17.92 -19.11 3.27
C ASN A 135 16.40 -19.06 3.49
N VAL A 136 15.71 -17.99 3.07
CA VAL A 136 14.24 -17.92 3.17
C VAL A 136 13.65 -18.76 2.04
N ILE A 137 12.99 -19.86 2.41
CA ILE A 137 12.25 -20.71 1.47
C ILE A 137 10.95 -19.99 1.12
N VAL A 138 10.90 -19.36 -0.04
CA VAL A 138 9.71 -18.71 -0.59
C VAL A 138 9.01 -19.59 -1.62
N GLY A 139 7.69 -19.42 -1.75
CA GLY A 139 6.88 -20.08 -2.78
C GLY A 139 7.37 -19.81 -4.20
N GLY A 140 7.05 -20.71 -5.13
CA GLY A 140 7.47 -20.58 -6.54
C GLY A 140 6.89 -19.35 -7.23
N ASP A 141 5.65 -19.01 -6.93
CA ASP A 141 4.94 -17.81 -7.39
C ASP A 141 5.47 -16.50 -6.76
N PHE A 142 5.88 -16.52 -5.49
CA PHE A 142 6.60 -15.41 -4.85
C PHE A 142 7.89 -15.10 -5.62
N ARG A 143 8.68 -16.14 -5.91
CA ARG A 143 9.93 -15.99 -6.67
C ARG A 143 9.66 -15.56 -8.10
N LYS A 144 8.57 -16.01 -8.71
CA LYS A 144 8.12 -15.57 -10.03
C LYS A 144 7.81 -14.07 -10.04
N LEU A 145 7.02 -13.57 -9.08
CA LEU A 145 6.73 -12.14 -8.94
C LEU A 145 8.01 -11.32 -8.74
N LEU A 146 8.89 -11.78 -7.85
CA LEU A 146 10.18 -11.14 -7.59
C LEU A 146 11.03 -11.04 -8.86
N ASN A 147 11.17 -12.14 -9.61
CA ASN A 147 11.95 -12.17 -10.84
C ASN A 147 11.32 -11.28 -11.92
N ALA A 148 9.99 -11.31 -12.05
CA ALA A 148 9.25 -10.50 -13.01
C ALA A 148 9.48 -9.00 -12.77
N LEU A 149 9.45 -8.56 -11.51
CA LEU A 149 9.72 -7.18 -11.12
C LEU A 149 11.21 -6.80 -11.22
N SER A 150 12.11 -7.73 -10.88
CA SER A 150 13.56 -7.51 -10.93
C SER A 150 14.05 -7.29 -12.36
N HIS A 151 13.50 -8.02 -13.31
CA HIS A 151 13.91 -7.99 -14.72
C HIS A 151 12.99 -7.16 -15.61
N VAL A 152 11.93 -6.54 -15.06
CA VAL A 152 10.94 -5.78 -15.83
C VAL A 152 10.33 -6.66 -16.94
N ASP A 153 10.04 -7.91 -16.61
CA ASP A 153 9.41 -8.86 -17.52
C ASP A 153 7.90 -8.64 -17.52
N GLU A 154 7.44 -7.76 -18.41
CA GLU A 154 6.01 -7.45 -18.57
C GLU A 154 5.15 -8.69 -18.83
N ALA A 155 5.71 -9.74 -19.44
CA ALA A 155 4.98 -10.96 -19.72
C ALA A 155 4.70 -11.74 -18.43
N ALA A 156 5.71 -11.91 -17.59
CA ALA A 156 5.58 -12.57 -16.30
C ALA A 156 4.79 -11.71 -15.29
N VAL A 157 4.95 -10.39 -15.32
CA VAL A 157 4.17 -9.42 -14.49
C VAL A 157 2.67 -9.58 -14.76
N ALA A 158 2.26 -9.67 -16.03
CA ALA A 158 0.85 -9.83 -16.41
C ALA A 158 0.22 -11.16 -15.94
N GLU A 159 1.04 -12.18 -15.65
CA GLU A 159 0.56 -13.47 -15.14
C GLU A 159 0.26 -13.43 -13.64
N VAL A 160 0.90 -12.53 -12.89
CA VAL A 160 0.78 -12.47 -11.42
C VAL A 160 0.13 -11.17 -10.90
N MET A 161 -0.04 -10.16 -11.74
CA MET A 161 -0.62 -8.86 -11.39
C MET A 161 -1.55 -8.35 -12.48
N PRO A 162 -2.51 -7.47 -12.17
CA PRO A 162 -3.46 -6.93 -13.14
C PRO A 162 -2.80 -5.89 -14.05
N PHE A 163 -1.87 -6.35 -14.87
CA PHE A 163 -0.99 -5.55 -15.72
C PHE A 163 -1.21 -5.88 -17.19
N ARG A 164 -1.17 -4.86 -18.04
CA ARG A 164 -1.32 -5.00 -19.49
C ARG A 164 0.00 -4.70 -20.19
N ARG A 165 0.47 -5.66 -20.98
CA ARG A 165 1.71 -5.53 -21.77
C ARG A 165 1.66 -4.28 -22.66
N GLY A 166 2.74 -3.52 -22.66
CA GLY A 166 2.88 -2.26 -23.40
C GLY A 166 2.07 -1.08 -22.84
N GLN A 167 1.35 -1.25 -21.73
CA GLN A 167 0.72 -0.15 -21.00
C GLN A 167 1.33 0.01 -19.62
N LYS A 168 1.31 1.25 -19.11
CA LYS A 168 1.79 1.55 -17.78
C LYS A 168 0.65 1.46 -16.78
N GLY A 169 1.01 1.00 -15.59
CA GLY A 169 0.10 0.87 -14.48
C GLY A 169 -0.67 -0.44 -14.48
N LEU A 170 -1.54 -0.53 -13.47
CA LEU A 170 -2.44 -1.65 -13.26
C LEU A 170 -3.83 -1.25 -13.72
N HIS A 171 -4.66 -2.22 -14.08
CA HIS A 171 -5.93 -1.98 -14.74
C HIS A 171 -7.06 -2.82 -14.14
N LEU A 172 -8.25 -2.22 -14.04
CA LEU A 172 -9.42 -2.87 -13.44
C LEU A 172 -9.85 -4.12 -14.21
N VAL A 173 -9.83 -4.07 -15.54
CA VAL A 173 -10.28 -5.18 -16.41
C VAL A 173 -9.43 -6.44 -16.18
N GLU A 174 -8.12 -6.27 -16.07
CA GLU A 174 -7.15 -7.31 -15.77
C GLU A 174 -7.33 -7.84 -14.34
N ALA A 175 -7.66 -6.97 -13.37
CA ALA A 175 -7.97 -7.38 -12.01
C ALA A 175 -9.25 -8.24 -11.94
N MET A 176 -10.28 -7.89 -12.72
CA MET A 176 -11.48 -8.72 -12.85
C MET A 176 -11.16 -10.06 -13.50
N ALA A 177 -10.35 -10.07 -14.56
CA ALA A 177 -9.94 -11.29 -15.24
C ALA A 177 -9.18 -12.25 -14.31
N GLN A 178 -8.34 -11.72 -13.41
CA GLN A 178 -7.67 -12.53 -12.39
C GLN A 178 -8.63 -13.02 -11.30
N ALA A 179 -9.54 -12.16 -10.86
CA ALA A 179 -10.53 -12.52 -9.84
C ALA A 179 -11.46 -13.67 -10.29
N VAL A 180 -11.75 -13.81 -11.59
CA VAL A 180 -12.57 -14.90 -12.16
C VAL A 180 -12.07 -16.30 -11.79
N TRP A 181 -10.76 -16.45 -11.59
CA TRP A 181 -10.13 -17.74 -11.27
C TRP A 181 -9.91 -17.95 -9.78
N ALA A 182 -10.15 -16.92 -8.97
CA ALA A 182 -9.98 -17.00 -7.54
C ALA A 182 -11.18 -17.71 -6.87
N PRO A 183 -10.95 -18.50 -5.81
CA PRO A 183 -12.03 -19.15 -5.05
C PRO A 183 -12.99 -18.14 -4.41
N ASP A 184 -12.51 -16.93 -4.14
CA ASP A 184 -13.20 -15.81 -3.51
C ASP A 184 -13.47 -14.66 -4.50
N ALA A 185 -13.82 -14.99 -5.75
CA ALA A 185 -13.99 -14.04 -6.86
C ALA A 185 -14.81 -12.78 -6.52
N ALA A 186 -15.93 -12.92 -5.81
CA ALA A 186 -16.79 -11.79 -5.44
C ALA A 186 -16.11 -10.83 -4.44
N VAL A 187 -15.39 -11.37 -3.46
CA VAL A 187 -14.64 -10.58 -2.47
C VAL A 187 -13.50 -9.84 -3.17
N ARG A 188 -12.76 -10.53 -4.04
CA ARG A 188 -11.70 -9.90 -4.83
C ARG A 188 -12.23 -8.80 -5.76
N ALA A 189 -13.38 -9.00 -6.37
CA ALA A 189 -14.03 -7.99 -7.19
C ALA A 189 -14.40 -6.73 -6.39
N GLU A 190 -14.91 -6.89 -5.17
CA GLU A 190 -15.21 -5.77 -4.26
C GLU A 190 -13.95 -4.98 -3.88
N VAL A 191 -12.88 -5.67 -3.50
CA VAL A 191 -11.60 -5.02 -3.16
C VAL A 191 -11.01 -4.30 -4.39
N ALA A 192 -11.04 -4.95 -5.56
CA ALA A 192 -10.53 -4.36 -6.79
C ALA A 192 -11.35 -3.14 -7.25
N THR A 193 -12.68 -3.18 -7.18
CA THR A 193 -13.53 -2.03 -7.53
C THR A 193 -13.37 -0.85 -6.57
N THR A 194 -13.04 -1.13 -5.30
CA THR A 194 -12.66 -0.10 -4.33
C THR A 194 -11.31 0.54 -4.67
N TRP A 195 -10.32 -0.27 -5.05
CA TRP A 195 -8.99 0.22 -5.42
C TRP A 195 -9.01 1.02 -6.72
N PHE A 196 -9.62 0.47 -7.77
CA PHE A 196 -9.70 1.06 -9.10
C PHE A 196 -10.96 1.94 -9.28
N ARG A 197 -11.37 2.67 -8.22
CA ARG A 197 -12.60 3.48 -8.23
C ARG A 197 -12.66 4.51 -9.35
N ASP A 198 -11.51 5.06 -9.74
CA ASP A 198 -11.44 6.09 -10.78
C ASP A 198 -11.66 5.49 -12.18
N GLU A 199 -11.09 4.30 -12.45
CA GLU A 199 -11.38 3.53 -13.67
C GLU A 199 -12.82 3.04 -13.71
N LEU A 200 -13.37 2.60 -12.56
CA LEU A 200 -14.76 2.22 -12.43
C LEU A 200 -15.70 3.40 -12.79
N ALA A 201 -15.46 4.57 -12.21
CA ALA A 201 -16.24 5.77 -12.50
C ALA A 201 -16.12 6.21 -13.97
N ALA A 202 -14.94 6.08 -14.57
CA ALA A 202 -14.73 6.36 -15.99
C ALA A 202 -15.53 5.38 -16.88
N MET A 203 -15.57 4.10 -16.50
CA MET A 203 -16.36 3.08 -17.19
C MET A 203 -17.86 3.36 -17.05
N GLU A 204 -18.35 3.69 -15.85
CA GLU A 204 -19.75 4.06 -15.61
C GLU A 204 -20.18 5.24 -16.48
N LYS A 205 -19.34 6.27 -16.59
CA LYS A 205 -19.60 7.45 -17.44
C LYS A 205 -19.71 7.08 -18.92
N ASP A 206 -18.82 6.22 -19.40
CA ASP A 206 -18.85 5.75 -20.79
C ASP A 206 -20.11 4.91 -21.08
N LEU A 207 -20.48 4.02 -20.17
CA LEU A 207 -21.69 3.20 -20.28
C LEU A 207 -22.96 4.06 -20.27
N ALA A 208 -23.02 5.08 -19.40
CA ALA A 208 -24.11 6.05 -19.38
C ALA A 208 -24.19 6.85 -20.69
N GLY A 209 -23.04 7.10 -21.34
CA GLY A 209 -22.92 7.73 -22.65
C GLY A 209 -23.29 6.83 -23.84
N GLY A 210 -23.71 5.58 -23.59
CA GLY A 210 -24.06 4.62 -24.65
C GLY A 210 -22.92 3.69 -25.08
N GLY A 211 -21.81 3.66 -24.35
CA GLY A 211 -20.75 2.67 -24.49
C GLY A 211 -21.22 1.23 -24.23
N SER A 212 -20.47 0.25 -24.71
CA SER A 212 -20.77 -1.18 -24.51
C SER A 212 -19.76 -1.84 -23.58
N TYR A 213 -20.23 -2.82 -22.81
CA TYR A 213 -19.38 -3.62 -21.92
C TYR A 213 -18.28 -4.35 -22.70
N ALA A 214 -18.64 -4.95 -23.84
CA ALA A 214 -17.71 -5.70 -24.68
C ALA A 214 -16.49 -4.87 -25.09
N ARG A 215 -16.64 -3.55 -25.28
CA ARG A 215 -15.54 -2.66 -25.66
C ARG A 215 -14.44 -2.58 -24.59
N HIS A 216 -14.80 -2.66 -23.31
CA HIS A 216 -13.83 -2.57 -22.22
C HIS A 216 -13.09 -3.88 -21.98
N PHE A 217 -13.76 -5.01 -22.22
CA PHE A 217 -13.20 -6.34 -21.95
C PHE A 217 -12.47 -6.98 -23.13
N VAL A 218 -12.72 -6.55 -24.39
CA VAL A 218 -12.10 -7.11 -25.62
C VAL A 218 -10.57 -7.20 -25.58
N VAL A 219 -9.94 -6.38 -24.73
CA VAL A 219 -8.49 -6.39 -24.50
C VAL A 219 -7.97 -7.70 -23.91
N LEU A 220 -8.84 -8.49 -23.28
CA LEU A 220 -8.50 -9.81 -22.72
C LEU A 220 -8.32 -10.87 -23.81
N GLY A 221 -8.93 -10.70 -24.99
CA GLY A 221 -8.73 -11.56 -26.16
C GLY A 221 -9.34 -12.97 -26.05
N ASP A 222 -10.15 -13.24 -25.02
CA ASP A 222 -10.86 -14.50 -24.79
C ASP A 222 -12.32 -14.21 -24.43
N ALA A 223 -13.22 -14.52 -25.35
CA ALA A 223 -14.66 -14.23 -25.21
C ALA A 223 -15.31 -14.86 -23.97
N ALA A 224 -14.83 -16.03 -23.51
CA ALA A 224 -15.36 -16.66 -22.31
C ALA A 224 -14.87 -15.94 -21.04
N LEU A 225 -13.60 -15.55 -21.00
CA LEU A 225 -13.03 -14.77 -19.92
C LEU A 225 -13.63 -13.36 -19.85
N GLU A 226 -13.79 -12.71 -21.00
CA GLU A 226 -14.43 -11.40 -21.14
C GLU A 226 -15.82 -11.39 -20.53
N LYS A 227 -16.65 -12.38 -20.87
CA LYS A 227 -18.00 -12.51 -20.34
C LYS A 227 -17.98 -12.70 -18.82
N ARG A 228 -17.16 -13.63 -18.32
CA ARG A 228 -17.08 -13.92 -16.87
C ARG A 228 -16.59 -12.71 -16.07
N ALA A 229 -15.58 -12.00 -16.56
CA ALA A 229 -15.04 -10.81 -15.92
C ALA A 229 -16.05 -9.64 -15.95
N ALA A 230 -16.78 -9.48 -17.05
CA ALA A 230 -17.86 -8.49 -17.15
C ALA A 230 -19.02 -8.80 -16.21
N ASP A 231 -19.45 -10.06 -16.14
CA ASP A 231 -20.52 -10.50 -15.22
C ASP A 231 -20.12 -10.33 -13.75
N LEU A 232 -18.84 -10.52 -13.42
CA LEU A 232 -18.29 -10.28 -12.09
C LEU A 232 -18.28 -8.80 -11.72
N LEU A 233 -18.00 -7.90 -12.67
CA LEU A 233 -17.97 -6.45 -12.45
C LEU A 233 -19.38 -5.84 -12.36
N ARG A 234 -20.35 -6.43 -13.06
CA ARG A 234 -21.71 -5.91 -13.25
C ARG A 234 -22.44 -5.48 -11.97
N PRO A 235 -22.38 -6.22 -10.84
CA PRO A 235 -23.04 -5.82 -9.59
C PRO A 235 -22.47 -4.54 -8.97
N HIS A 236 -21.24 -4.16 -9.31
CA HIS A 236 -20.55 -3.00 -8.74
C HIS A 236 -20.78 -1.70 -9.53
N LEU A 237 -21.42 -1.79 -10.70
CA LEU A 237 -21.70 -0.66 -11.57
C LEU A 237 -23.06 -0.03 -11.24
N ARG A 238 -23.08 1.29 -11.04
CA ARG A 238 -24.29 2.08 -10.74
C ARG A 238 -25.03 2.51 -12.00
N VAL A 239 -24.94 1.72 -13.06
CA VAL A 239 -25.60 1.97 -14.34
C VAL A 239 -26.71 0.94 -14.49
N GLY A 240 -27.94 1.38 -14.83
CA GLY A 240 -29.05 0.47 -15.15
C GLY A 240 -28.63 -0.55 -16.22
N PRO A 241 -29.32 -1.70 -16.34
CA PRO A 241 -28.85 -2.84 -17.14
C PRO A 241 -28.39 -2.36 -18.50
N ALA A 242 -27.11 -2.58 -18.78
CA ALA A 242 -26.50 -2.28 -20.06
C ALA A 242 -27.40 -2.79 -21.18
N LYS A 243 -27.58 -1.98 -22.22
CA LYS A 243 -28.09 -2.53 -23.48
C LYS A 243 -27.03 -3.53 -23.96
N GLU A 244 -27.22 -4.81 -23.63
CA GLU A 244 -26.49 -5.89 -24.25
C GLU A 244 -26.60 -5.68 -25.75
N ALA A 245 -25.45 -5.67 -26.42
CA ALA A 245 -25.39 -5.55 -27.86
C ALA A 245 -26.24 -6.69 -28.44
N VAL A 246 -27.41 -6.34 -28.95
CA VAL A 246 -28.30 -7.28 -29.63
C VAL A 246 -27.50 -7.86 -30.78
N ALA A 247 -27.32 -9.17 -30.78
CA ALA A 247 -26.69 -9.89 -31.87
C ALA A 247 -27.31 -9.45 -33.21
N PRO A 248 -26.52 -9.22 -34.28
CA PRO A 248 -27.05 -8.80 -35.56
C PRO A 248 -27.78 -10.00 -36.19
N GLY A 249 -29.08 -10.13 -35.92
CA GLY A 249 -29.83 -11.28 -36.43
C GLY A 249 -31.33 -11.35 -36.16
N GLU A 250 -31.89 -10.63 -35.18
CA GLU A 250 -33.33 -10.73 -34.91
C GLU A 250 -34.09 -9.48 -35.35
N LYS A 251 -34.76 -9.61 -36.50
CA LYS A 251 -35.76 -8.68 -37.00
C LYS A 251 -36.85 -8.47 -35.93
N LYS A 252 -36.82 -7.32 -35.27
CA LYS A 252 -37.99 -6.78 -34.53
C LYS A 252 -39.18 -6.68 -35.48
N LYS A 253 -40.14 -7.61 -35.40
CA LYS A 253 -41.52 -7.36 -35.79
C LYS A 253 -42.25 -6.72 -34.61
N SER A 254 -42.09 -5.42 -34.45
CA SER A 254 -43.01 -4.60 -33.66
C SER A 254 -44.05 -3.99 -34.60
N GLY A 255 -45.29 -4.45 -34.53
CA GLY A 255 -46.41 -3.92 -35.30
C GLY A 255 -47.69 -3.98 -34.47
N PHE A 256 -47.82 -3.03 -33.56
CA PHE A 256 -48.89 -2.86 -32.56
C PHE A 256 -50.21 -2.33 -33.16
N PHE A 257 -50.60 -2.73 -34.38
CA PHE A 257 -51.75 -2.15 -35.11
C PHE A 257 -52.71 -3.22 -35.70
N GLY A 258 -53.18 -4.15 -34.87
CA GLY A 258 -54.08 -5.24 -35.30
C GLY A 258 -55.50 -5.23 -34.73
N TRP A 259 -55.91 -4.24 -33.92
CA TRP A 259 -57.13 -4.32 -33.11
C TRP A 259 -58.24 -3.31 -33.48
N LEU A 260 -58.30 -2.80 -34.72
CA LEU A 260 -59.32 -1.78 -35.07
C LEU A 260 -60.11 -1.98 -36.36
N PHE A 261 -60.12 -3.16 -36.96
CA PHE A 261 -61.10 -3.47 -38.02
C PHE A 261 -61.56 -4.93 -37.96
N LYS A 262 -62.75 -5.14 -37.37
CA LYS A 262 -63.69 -6.19 -37.80
C LYS A 262 -65.11 -5.69 -37.57
N GLN A 263 -65.74 -5.30 -38.69
CA GLN A 263 -67.18 -5.27 -38.88
C GLN A 263 -67.75 -6.69 -38.77
#